data_AF-A0A945B3X9-F1
#
_entry.id   AF-A0A945B3X9-F1
#
_cell.length_a   1.000
_cell.length_b   1.000
_cell.length_c   1.000
_cell.angle_alpha   90.00
_cell.angle_beta   90.00
_cell.angle_gamma   90.00
#
_symmetry.space_group_name_H-M   'P 1'
#
loop_
_entity.id
_entity.type
_entity.pdbx_description
1 polymer ?
#
loop_
_entity_poly.entity_id
_entity_poly.type
_entity_poly.pdbx_seq_one_letter_code
_entity_poly.pdbx_strand_id
1 'polypeptide(L)'
;MVVATVVPNTYIKDQVYYFQRKVPKDLWQYYSRHKIVICLKTKSVRQATFAAKSLASKLDNYWLSLRLQDIQVPASHLLMESRGNSLSDQPTINDALDLYLRLKAWFHKLF
;
A
#
# COMPACT_ATOMS: atom_id res chain seq x y z
N MET A 1 -44.72 11.28 -8.67
CA MET A 1 -43.37 11.21 -8.06
C MET A 1 -42.63 10.05 -8.71
N VAL A 2 -41.75 10.30 -9.66
CA VAL A 2 -40.97 9.24 -10.31
C VAL A 2 -39.91 8.80 -9.32
N VAL A 3 -40.01 7.57 -8.82
CA VAL A 3 -38.93 6.92 -8.08
C VAL A 3 -37.81 6.69 -9.08
N ALA A 4 -36.94 7.70 -9.25
CA ALA A 4 -35.68 7.52 -9.92
C ALA A 4 -34.97 6.41 -9.16
N THR A 5 -34.66 5.31 -9.85
CA THR A 5 -33.74 4.30 -9.34
C THR A 5 -32.40 5.03 -9.12
N VAL A 6 -32.19 5.56 -7.90
CA VAL A 6 -31.11 6.49 -7.61
C VAL A 6 -29.82 5.71 -7.71
N VAL A 7 -29.20 5.80 -8.88
CA VAL A 7 -27.90 5.23 -9.14
C VAL A 7 -26.93 5.86 -8.13
N PRO A 8 -26.30 5.07 -7.25
CA PRO A 8 -25.51 5.61 -6.15
C PRO A 8 -24.42 6.53 -6.68
N ASN A 9 -24.22 7.68 -6.04
CA ASN A 9 -23.22 8.69 -6.40
C ASN A 9 -23.45 9.37 -7.76
N THR A 10 -24.69 9.47 -8.25
CA THR A 10 -24.99 10.20 -9.49
C THR A 10 -26.13 11.18 -9.35
N TYR A 11 -26.15 12.18 -10.24
CA TYR A 11 -27.25 13.13 -10.39
C TYR A 11 -27.44 13.45 -11.88
N ILE A 12 -28.60 14.00 -12.25
CA ILE A 12 -28.92 14.36 -13.64
C ILE A 12 -28.81 15.88 -13.78
N LYS A 13 -28.16 16.32 -14.85
CA LYS A 13 -28.15 17.72 -15.28
C LYS A 13 -28.28 17.75 -16.80
N ASP A 14 -29.25 18.53 -17.31
CA ASP A 14 -29.53 18.67 -18.75
C ASP A 14 -29.75 17.33 -19.47
N GLN A 15 -30.52 16.42 -18.85
CA GLN A 15 -30.78 15.05 -19.34
C GLN A 15 -29.53 14.14 -19.43
N VAL A 16 -28.37 14.59 -18.96
CA VAL A 16 -27.13 13.81 -18.91
C VAL A 16 -26.84 13.41 -17.46
N TYR A 17 -26.37 12.18 -17.26
CA TYR A 17 -25.96 11.72 -15.93
C TYR A 17 -24.54 12.21 -15.59
N TYR A 18 -24.38 12.63 -14.35
CA TYR A 18 -23.13 13.05 -13.75
C TYR A 18 -22.83 12.16 -12.54
N PHE A 19 -21.57 11.77 -12.40
CA PHE A 19 -21.04 11.11 -11.23
C PHE A 19 -20.50 12.15 -10.25
N GLN A 20 -20.81 11.98 -8.97
CA GLN A 20 -20.31 12.81 -7.88
C GLN A 20 -19.88 11.95 -6.70
N ARG A 21 -18.63 12.10 -6.25
CA ARG A 21 -18.12 11.42 -5.06
C ARG A 21 -17.24 12.37 -4.23
N LYS A 22 -17.34 12.26 -2.90
CA LYS A 22 -16.46 12.98 -1.97
C LYS A 22 -15.11 12.27 -1.87
N VAL A 23 -14.03 13.04 -1.82
CA VAL A 23 -12.68 12.52 -1.57
C VAL A 23 -12.51 12.29 -0.06
N PRO A 24 -12.03 11.11 0.38
CA PRO A 24 -11.68 10.85 1.78
C PRO A 24 -10.70 11.89 2.33
N LYS A 25 -10.82 12.23 3.63
CA LYS A 25 -9.99 13.27 4.28
C LYS A 25 -8.49 12.98 4.16
N ASP A 26 -8.13 11.72 4.33
CA ASP A 26 -6.77 11.19 4.23
C ASP A 26 -6.13 11.52 2.86
N LEU A 27 -6.94 11.72 1.82
CA LEU A 27 -6.49 11.96 0.46
C LEU A 27 -6.62 13.42 0.02
N TRP A 28 -6.99 14.33 0.93
CA TRP A 28 -7.13 15.75 0.60
C TRP A 28 -5.82 16.41 0.20
N GLN A 29 -4.68 15.91 0.69
CA GLN A 29 -3.37 16.43 0.32
C GLN A 29 -3.02 16.16 -1.16
N TYR A 30 -3.57 15.10 -1.74
CA TYR A 30 -3.34 14.71 -3.14
C TYR A 30 -4.31 15.39 -4.13
N TYR A 31 -5.39 16.00 -3.65
CA TYR A 31 -6.43 16.58 -4.51
C TYR A 31 -6.69 18.06 -4.18
N SER A 32 -6.62 18.92 -5.20
CA SER A 32 -6.99 20.34 -5.07
C SER A 32 -8.45 20.56 -4.65
N ARG A 33 -9.34 19.59 -4.88
CA ARG A 33 -10.76 19.66 -4.50
C ARG A 33 -11.21 18.41 -3.75
N HIS A 34 -12.03 18.59 -2.73
CA HIS A 34 -12.60 17.50 -1.91
C HIS A 34 -13.77 16.75 -2.58
N LYS A 35 -14.14 17.10 -3.81
CA LYS A 35 -15.27 16.51 -4.54
C LYS A 35 -14.90 16.27 -5.99
N ILE A 36 -15.09 15.04 -6.45
CA ILE A 36 -14.89 14.63 -7.83
C ILE A 36 -16.25 14.63 -8.52
N VAL A 37 -16.36 15.36 -9.63
CA VAL A 37 -17.55 15.41 -10.48
C VAL A 37 -17.15 15.09 -11.91
N ILE A 38 -17.78 14.07 -12.50
CA ILE A 38 -17.47 13.60 -13.86
C ILE A 38 -18.76 13.47 -14.65
N CYS A 39 -18.79 13.99 -15.87
CA CYS A 39 -19.89 13.77 -16.80
C CYS A 39 -19.85 12.32 -17.30
N LEU A 40 -20.92 11.54 -17.11
CA LEU A 40 -21.01 10.18 -17.64
C LEU A 40 -21.30 10.16 -19.15
N LYS A 41 -21.68 11.31 -19.74
CA LYS A 41 -22.01 11.48 -21.17
C LYS A 41 -23.10 10.53 -21.69
N THR A 42 -23.92 10.00 -20.80
CA THR A 42 -25.04 9.10 -21.15
C THR A 42 -26.36 9.68 -20.65
N LYS A 43 -27.44 9.35 -21.36
CA LYS A 43 -28.84 9.64 -20.96
C LYS A 43 -29.58 8.38 -20.49
N SER A 44 -28.96 7.21 -20.65
CA SER A 44 -29.53 5.92 -20.26
C SER A 44 -29.15 5.56 -18.83
N VAL A 45 -30.14 5.23 -18.00
CA VAL A 45 -29.93 4.80 -16.61
C VAL A 45 -28.99 3.60 -16.53
N ARG A 46 -29.16 2.59 -17.38
CA ARG A 46 -28.35 1.36 -17.35
C ARG A 46 -26.88 1.60 -17.68
N GLN A 47 -26.61 2.48 -18.64
CA GLN A 47 -25.23 2.85 -18.95
C GLN A 47 -24.65 3.75 -17.86
N ALA A 48 -25.45 4.67 -17.31
CA ALA A 48 -25.05 5.51 -16.19
C ALA A 48 -24.71 4.68 -14.94
N THR A 49 -25.49 3.65 -14.58
CA THR A 49 -25.18 2.75 -13.47
C THR A 49 -23.87 2.01 -13.68
N PHE A 50 -23.67 1.44 -14.86
CA PHE A 50 -22.45 0.70 -15.18
C PHE A 50 -21.22 1.63 -15.15
N ALA A 51 -21.31 2.79 -15.79
CA ALA A 51 -20.22 3.77 -15.82
C ALA A 51 -19.92 4.34 -14.43
N ALA A 52 -20.95 4.66 -13.63
CA ALA A 52 -20.78 5.14 -12.25
C ALA A 52 -20.11 4.08 -11.37
N LYS A 53 -20.50 2.80 -11.48
CA LYS A 53 -19.85 1.70 -10.76
C LYS A 53 -18.39 1.52 -11.19
N SER A 54 -18.11 1.58 -12.49
CA SER A 54 -16.75 1.48 -13.02
C SER A 54 -15.85 2.65 -12.57
N LEU A 55 -16.37 3.87 -12.55
CA LEU A 55 -15.64 5.03 -12.02
C LEU A 55 -15.43 4.92 -10.51
N ALA A 56 -16.43 4.47 -9.77
CA ALA A 56 -16.32 4.24 -8.34
C ALA A 56 -15.21 3.23 -8.03
N SER A 57 -15.21 2.06 -8.69
CA SER A 57 -14.18 1.03 -8.48
C SER A 57 -12.79 1.50 -8.87
N LYS A 58 -12.64 2.25 -9.98
CA LYS A 58 -11.36 2.86 -10.37
C LYS A 58 -10.84 3.82 -9.31
N LEU A 59 -11.70 4.68 -8.76
CA LEU A 59 -11.32 5.58 -7.67
C LEU A 59 -10.93 4.81 -6.42
N ASP A 60 -11.68 3.77 -6.05
CA ASP A 60 -11.36 2.95 -4.87
C ASP A 60 -10.01 2.27 -5.00
N ASN A 61 -9.71 1.70 -6.17
CA ASN A 61 -8.40 1.10 -6.43
C ASN A 61 -7.27 2.14 -6.39
N TYR A 62 -7.48 3.32 -6.96
CA TYR A 62 -6.48 4.40 -6.94
C TYR A 62 -6.21 4.90 -5.51
N TRP A 63 -7.27 5.11 -4.73
CA TRP A 63 -7.17 5.50 -3.33
C TRP A 63 -6.50 4.43 -2.47
N LEU A 64 -6.76 3.16 -2.75
CA LEU A 64 -6.07 2.05 -2.11
C LEU A 64 -4.58 2.05 -2.47
N SER A 65 -4.23 2.26 -3.75
CA SER A 65 -2.82 2.33 -4.14
C SER A 65 -2.06 3.49 -3.49
N LEU A 66 -2.69 4.66 -3.32
CA LEU A 66 -2.07 5.79 -2.62
C LEU A 66 -1.76 5.43 -1.16
N ARG A 67 -2.72 4.81 -0.46
CA ARG A 67 -2.49 4.35 0.91
C ARG A 67 -1.41 3.29 1.00
N LEU A 68 -1.34 2.37 0.03
CA LEU A 68 -0.29 1.36 -0.03
C LEU A 68 1.09 1.98 -0.28
N GLN A 69 1.19 3.06 -1.05
CA GLN A 69 2.45 3.78 -1.25
C GLN A 69 2.92 4.49 0.01
N ASP A 70 2.01 5.03 0.82
CA ASP A 70 2.35 5.65 2.11
C ASP A 70 2.80 4.61 3.17
N ILE A 71 2.40 3.33 3.01
CA ILE A 71 2.81 2.25 3.91
C ILE A 71 4.20 1.74 3.47
N GLN A 72 5.24 2.20 4.17
CA GLN A 72 6.64 1.84 3.92
C GLN A 72 6.90 0.33 3.92
N VAL A 73 6.20 -0.44 4.77
CA VAL A 73 6.26 -1.91 4.80
C VAL A 73 4.88 -2.46 5.23
N PRO A 74 4.10 -3.03 4.30
CA PRO A 74 2.86 -3.70 4.64
C PRO A 74 3.13 -4.86 5.60
N ALA A 75 2.33 -4.95 6.67
CA ALA A 75 2.47 -6.00 7.68
C ALA A 75 3.90 -6.12 8.24
N SER A 76 4.58 -5.00 8.49
CA SER A 76 5.89 -4.97 9.15
C SER A 76 5.92 -5.75 10.47
N HIS A 77 4.78 -5.78 11.17
CA HIS A 77 4.52 -6.53 12.40
C HIS A 77 4.40 -8.05 12.20
N LEU A 78 4.27 -8.52 10.96
CA LEU A 78 4.33 -9.94 10.58
C LEU A 78 5.67 -10.32 9.96
N LEU A 79 6.57 -9.34 9.74
CA LEU A 79 7.93 -9.68 9.37
C LEU A 79 8.52 -10.44 10.55
N MET A 80 8.91 -11.68 10.27
CA MET A 80 9.75 -12.44 11.18
C MET A 80 10.95 -11.53 11.45
N GLU A 81 11.12 -11.10 12.70
CA GLU A 81 12.40 -10.52 13.11
C GLU A 81 13.44 -11.51 12.59
N SER A 82 14.24 -11.08 11.61
CA SER A 82 15.46 -11.81 11.31
C SER A 82 16.06 -12.07 12.68
N ARG A 83 16.34 -13.33 13.01
CA ARG A 83 17.07 -13.71 14.23
C ARG A 83 18.49 -13.12 14.11
N GLY A 84 18.58 -11.80 14.08
CA GLY A 84 19.76 -11.03 14.32
C GLY A 84 20.02 -11.21 15.80
N ASN A 85 21.06 -12.00 16.08
CA ASN A 85 21.72 -12.09 17.37
C ASN A 85 21.07 -13.04 18.39
N SER A 86 20.49 -14.15 17.94
CA SER A 86 20.45 -15.34 18.80
C SER A 86 21.82 -16.02 18.77
N LEU A 87 22.79 -15.46 19.52
CA LEU A 87 24.01 -16.12 19.98
C LEU A 87 24.61 -17.10 18.96
N SER A 88 25.13 -16.59 17.86
CA SER A 88 26.05 -17.37 17.07
C SER A 88 27.29 -17.62 17.94
N ASP A 89 27.38 -18.80 18.52
CA ASP A 89 28.61 -19.43 19.03
C ASP A 89 29.57 -19.72 17.86
N GLN A 90 29.65 -18.76 16.94
CA GLN A 90 30.39 -18.86 15.70
C GLN A 90 31.73 -18.19 15.98
N PRO A 91 32.82 -18.98 15.99
CA PRO A 91 34.13 -18.46 16.33
C PRO A 91 34.45 -17.32 15.36
N THR A 92 34.79 -16.17 15.94
CA THR A 92 35.23 -15.03 15.14
C THR A 92 36.62 -15.32 14.56
N ILE A 93 36.98 -14.62 13.49
CA ILE A 93 38.31 -14.75 12.85
C ILE A 93 39.44 -14.53 13.87
N ASN A 94 39.22 -13.66 14.86
CA ASN A 94 40.16 -13.40 15.95
C ASN A 94 40.37 -14.64 16.83
N ASP A 95 39.31 -15.41 17.08
CA ASP A 95 39.38 -16.65 17.87
C ASP A 95 40.20 -17.74 17.16
N ALA A 96 40.07 -17.82 15.83
CA ALA A 96 40.90 -18.69 14.99
C ALA A 96 42.39 -18.26 14.99
N LEU A 97 42.66 -16.94 15.02
CA LEU A 97 44.03 -16.41 15.10
C LEU A 97 44.68 -16.72 16.46
N ASP A 98 43.94 -16.57 17.55
CA ASP A 98 44.42 -16.90 18.90
C ASP A 98 44.75 -18.39 19.04
N LEU A 99 43.93 -19.28 18.46
CA LEU A 99 44.22 -20.71 18.40
C LEU A 99 45.52 -21.00 17.64
N TYR A 100 45.75 -20.34 16.50
CA TYR A 100 46.98 -20.51 15.73
C TYR A 100 48.23 -20.07 16.51
N LEU A 101 48.18 -18.90 17.14
CA LEU A 101 49.30 -18.39 17.93
C LEU A 101 49.60 -19.28 19.14
N ARG A 102 48.56 -19.80 19.82
CA ARG A 102 48.72 -20.77 20.91
C ARG A 102 49.40 -22.05 20.44
N LEU A 103 48.93 -22.63 19.34
CA LEU A 103 49.54 -23.84 18.79
C LEU A 103 51.00 -23.62 18.40
N LYS A 104 51.30 -22.49 17.73
CA LYS A 104 52.67 -22.13 17.35
C LYS A 104 53.58 -21.93 18.57
N ALA A 105 53.11 -21.24 19.59
CA ALA A 105 53.85 -21.04 20.84
C ALA A 105 54.08 -22.37 21.58
N TRP A 106 53.11 -23.29 21.53
CA TRP A 106 53.24 -24.63 22.09
C TRP A 106 54.34 -25.44 21.39
N PHE A 107 54.41 -25.39 20.06
CA PHE A 107 55.50 -26.02 19.30
C PHE A 107 56.87 -25.44 19.62
N HIS A 108 56.98 -24.12 19.83
CA HIS A 108 58.25 -23.48 20.19
C HIS A 108 58.70 -23.80 21.62
N LYS A 109 57.82 -24.32 22.48
CA LYS A 109 58.12 -24.65 23.89
C LYS A 109 58.49 -26.12 24.10
N LEU A 110 58.36 -26.96 23.07
CA LEU A 110 58.60 -28.41 23.11
C LEU A 110 59.89 -28.86 22.42
N PHE A 111 60.64 -27.93 21.84
CA PHE A 111 62.00 -28.09 21.30
C PHE A 111 62.87 -26.96 21.81
#